data_AF-A0A540LX54-F1
#
_entry.id   AF-A0A540LX54-F1
#
_cell.length_a   1.000
_cell.length_b   1.000
_cell.length_c   1.000
_cell.angle_alpha   90.00
_cell.angle_beta   90.00
_cell.angle_gamma   90.00
#
_symmetry.space_group_name_H-M   'P 1'
#
loop_
_entity.id
_entity.type
_entity.pdbx_description
1 polymer ?
#
loop_
_entity_poly.entity_id
_entity_poly.type
_entity_poly.pdbx_seq_one_letter_code
_entity_poly.pdbx_strand_id
1 'polypeptide(L)'
;MQNRARALVERVFLGPRIAGSLARIYRAHEKVGCSWWEWLGSVGFKPMPISFANHCQAKLLLGLFNDGYRAEEVANHRLVLGWKSRCLLSASIWMSPSESDVIN
;
A
#
# COMPACT_ATOMS: atom_id res chain seq x y z
N MET A 1 -22.03 -15.36 -13.92
CA MET A 1 -21.60 -13.94 -14.05
C MET A 1 -20.23 -13.64 -13.45
N GLN A 2 -19.82 -14.24 -12.32
CA GLN A 2 -18.52 -13.98 -11.66
C GLN A 2 -17.28 -14.07 -12.56
N ASN A 3 -17.27 -14.94 -13.57
CA ASN A 3 -16.11 -15.13 -14.43
C ASN A 3 -15.85 -13.94 -15.41
N ARG A 4 -16.90 -13.18 -15.79
CA ARG A 4 -16.73 -12.02 -16.69
C ARG A 4 -16.11 -10.83 -15.98
N ALA A 5 -16.57 -10.52 -14.77
CA ALA A 5 -16.01 -9.42 -13.96
C ALA A 5 -14.53 -9.70 -13.62
N ARG A 6 -14.21 -10.93 -13.23
CA ARG A 6 -12.83 -11.38 -13.01
C ARG A 6 -11.97 -11.20 -14.25
N ALA A 7 -12.39 -11.76 -15.38
CA ALA A 7 -11.64 -11.67 -16.63
C ALA A 7 -11.42 -10.22 -17.08
N LEU A 8 -12.40 -9.34 -16.83
CA LEU A 8 -12.25 -7.90 -17.09
C LEU A 8 -11.16 -7.29 -16.20
N VAL A 9 -11.18 -7.54 -14.89
CA VAL A 9 -10.15 -7.04 -13.96
C VAL A 9 -8.76 -7.52 -14.36
N GLU A 10 -8.63 -8.83 -14.62
CA GLU A 10 -7.37 -9.44 -15.00
C GLU A 10 -6.82 -8.86 -16.31
N ARG A 11 -7.65 -8.73 -17.35
CA ARG A 11 -7.19 -8.29 -18.68
C ARG A 11 -7.03 -6.78 -18.80
N VAL A 12 -7.89 -5.99 -18.17
CA VAL A 12 -7.95 -4.54 -18.37
C VAL A 12 -7.13 -3.78 -17.33
N PHE A 13 -6.97 -4.31 -16.12
CA PHE A 13 -6.25 -3.61 -15.05
C PHE A 13 -4.91 -4.29 -14.73
N LEU A 14 -4.91 -5.60 -14.47
CA LEU A 14 -3.68 -6.29 -14.06
C LEU A 14 -2.72 -6.51 -15.24
N GLY A 15 -3.24 -6.95 -16.40
CA GLY A 15 -2.46 -7.19 -17.60
C GLY A 15 -1.58 -6.00 -18.02
N PRO A 16 -2.15 -4.78 -18.19
CA PRO A 16 -1.37 -3.59 -18.52
C PRO A 16 -0.34 -3.22 -17.46
N ARG A 17 -0.66 -3.37 -16.17
CA ARG A 17 0.29 -3.11 -15.07
C ARG A 17 1.49 -4.08 -15.10
N ILE A 18 1.24 -5.35 -15.40
CA ILE A 18 2.29 -6.36 -15.55
C ILE A 18 3.18 -6.02 -16.75
N ALA A 19 2.58 -5.79 -17.92
CA ALA A 19 3.31 -5.46 -19.14
C ALA A 19 4.16 -4.18 -18.97
N GLY A 20 3.59 -3.12 -18.39
CA GLY A 20 4.30 -1.87 -18.11
C GLY A 20 5.44 -2.05 -17.10
N SER A 21 5.23 -2.88 -16.06
CA SER A 21 6.29 -3.16 -15.08
C SER A 21 7.46 -3.91 -15.70
N LEU A 22 7.20 -4.93 -16.52
CA LEU A 22 8.23 -5.66 -17.27
C LEU A 22 8.97 -4.72 -18.24
N ALA A 23 8.23 -3.92 -19.01
CA ALA A 23 8.84 -2.98 -19.97
C ALA A 23 9.81 -2.01 -19.29
N ARG A 24 9.46 -1.51 -18.09
CA ARG A 24 10.31 -0.61 -17.29
C ARG A 24 11.58 -1.29 -16.79
N ILE A 25 11.48 -2.52 -16.28
CA ILE A 25 12.63 -3.32 -15.84
C ILE A 25 13.61 -3.52 -17.01
N TYR A 26 13.11 -3.90 -18.18
CA TYR A 26 13.96 -4.19 -19.33
C TYR A 26 14.51 -2.96 -20.05
N ARG A 27 13.83 -1.81 -19.98
CA ARG A 27 14.27 -0.58 -20.69
C ARG A 27 15.11 0.37 -19.84
N ALA A 28 14.84 0.48 -18.55
CA ALA A 28 15.33 1.63 -17.78
C ALA A 28 16.56 1.36 -16.93
N HIS A 29 17.05 0.10 -16.78
CA HIS A 29 18.03 -0.25 -15.73
C HIS A 29 17.65 0.42 -14.38
N GLU A 30 16.35 0.54 -14.12
CA GLU A 30 15.85 1.45 -13.09
C GLU A 30 16.25 0.90 -11.72
N LYS A 31 16.97 1.72 -10.94
CA LYS A 31 17.15 1.44 -9.52
C LYS A 31 15.77 1.40 -8.89
N VAL A 32 15.50 0.36 -8.10
CA VAL A 32 14.32 0.28 -7.25
C VAL A 32 14.25 1.59 -6.47
N GLY A 33 13.22 2.41 -6.71
CA GLY A 33 13.07 3.69 -6.04
C GLY A 33 13.05 3.50 -4.52
N CYS A 34 13.49 4.52 -3.77
CA CYS A 34 13.44 4.51 -2.30
C CYS A 34 12.02 4.16 -1.83
N SER A 35 11.93 3.45 -0.71
CA SER A 35 10.62 3.16 -0.15
C SER A 35 9.93 4.47 0.25
N TRP A 36 8.60 4.55 0.06
CA TRP A 36 7.86 5.79 0.37
C TRP A 36 8.07 6.26 1.82
N TRP A 37 8.35 5.34 2.75
CA TRP A 37 8.57 5.62 4.16
C TRP A 37 9.93 6.28 4.39
N GLU A 38 10.97 5.80 3.72
CA GLU A 38 12.29 6.46 3.73
C GLU A 38 12.21 7.85 3.08
N TRP A 39 11.49 7.96 1.96
CA TRP A 39 11.35 9.23 1.25
C TRP A 39 10.52 10.24 2.04
N LEU A 40 9.37 9.85 2.60
CA LEU A 40 8.54 10.75 3.41
C LEU A 40 9.28 11.18 4.68
N GLY A 41 10.01 10.27 5.33
CA GLY A 41 10.85 10.60 6.47
C GLY A 41 11.99 11.56 6.11
N SER A 42 12.65 11.38 4.96
CA SER A 42 13.75 12.24 4.54
C SER A 42 13.31 13.66 4.18
N VAL A 43 12.05 13.85 3.78
CA VAL A 43 11.47 15.19 3.53
C VAL A 43 10.72 15.75 4.75
N GLY A 44 10.89 15.15 5.93
CA GLY A 44 10.46 15.71 7.21
C GLY A 44 9.06 15.31 7.70
N PHE A 45 8.36 14.42 7.01
CA PHE A 45 7.08 13.91 7.51
C PHE A 45 7.30 12.96 8.69
N LYS A 46 6.43 13.07 9.70
CA LYS A 46 6.47 12.24 10.90
C LYS A 46 5.36 11.17 10.82
N PRO A 47 5.67 9.88 11.04
CA PRO A 47 4.66 8.83 11.01
C PRO A 47 3.69 8.99 12.20
N MET A 48 2.39 8.77 11.93
CA MET A 48 1.34 8.88 12.94
C MET A 48 0.69 7.52 13.21
N PRO A 49 0.34 7.21 14.48
CA PRO A 49 -0.32 5.96 14.81
C PRO A 49 -1.62 5.75 14.05
N ILE A 50 -1.92 4.51 13.66
CA ILE A 50 -3.22 4.17 13.09
C ILE A 50 -4.26 4.11 14.21
N SER A 51 -5.40 4.73 13.99
CA SER A 51 -6.48 4.74 14.98
C SER A 51 -7.09 3.35 15.14
N PHE A 52 -7.56 3.03 16.34
CA PHE A 52 -8.32 1.82 16.60
C PHE A 52 -9.54 1.67 15.66
N ALA A 53 -10.22 2.79 15.36
CA ALA A 53 -11.34 2.81 14.44
C ALA A 53 -10.95 2.35 13.03
N ASN A 54 -9.79 2.77 12.52
CA ASN A 54 -9.27 2.34 11.22
C ASN A 54 -8.99 0.82 11.20
N HIS A 55 -8.46 0.27 12.30
CA HIS A 55 -8.29 -1.18 12.44
C HIS A 55 -9.61 -1.93 12.39
N CYS A 56 -10.62 -1.46 13.14
CA CYS A 56 -11.95 -2.06 13.13
C CYS A 56 -12.59 -2.01 11.76
N GLN A 57 -12.52 -0.87 11.06
CA GLN A 57 -13.08 -0.72 9.72
C GLN A 57 -12.44 -1.66 8.71
N ALA A 58 -11.10 -1.78 8.73
CA ALA A 58 -10.41 -2.72 7.85
C ALA A 58 -10.82 -4.17 8.13
N LYS A 59 -10.87 -4.58 9.41
CA LYS A 59 -11.30 -5.94 9.78
C LYS A 59 -12.75 -6.21 9.38
N LEU A 60 -13.66 -5.26 9.56
CA LEU A 60 -15.06 -5.38 9.15
C LEU A 60 -15.18 -5.56 7.63
N LEU A 61 -14.47 -4.74 6.85
CA LEU A 61 -14.44 -4.86 5.39
C LEU A 61 -13.93 -6.24 4.95
N LEU A 62 -12.84 -6.72 5.55
CA LEU A 62 -12.31 -8.05 5.24
C LEU A 62 -13.26 -9.17 5.65
N GLY A 63 -14.06 -9.00 6.69
CA GLY A 63 -15.11 -9.95 7.07
C GLY A 63 -16.15 -10.20 5.98
N LEU A 64 -16.32 -9.26 5.03
CA LEU A 64 -17.19 -9.43 3.86
C LEU A 64 -16.56 -10.32 2.76
N PHE A 65 -15.23 -10.49 2.77
CA PHE A 65 -14.45 -11.19 1.77
C PHE A 65 -13.63 -12.31 2.44
N ASN A 66 -14.23 -13.51 2.51
CA ASN A 66 -13.78 -14.60 3.38
C ASN A 66 -12.86 -15.60 2.66
N ASP A 67 -11.89 -15.09 1.90
CA ASP A 67 -11.13 -15.86 0.91
C ASP A 67 -9.61 -15.89 1.18
N GLY A 68 -9.15 -15.24 2.26
CA GLY A 68 -7.76 -15.32 2.73
C GLY A 68 -7.07 -13.96 2.88
N TYR A 69 -7.81 -12.86 2.80
CA TYR A 69 -7.30 -11.53 3.10
C TYR A 69 -7.01 -11.36 4.59
N ARG A 70 -5.98 -10.55 4.88
CA ARG A 70 -5.56 -10.18 6.24
C ARG A 70 -5.17 -8.71 6.28
N ALA A 71 -5.44 -8.05 7.40
CA ALA A 71 -4.97 -6.69 7.68
C ALA A 71 -4.05 -6.73 8.91
N GLU A 72 -2.79 -6.38 8.71
CA GLU A 72 -1.74 -6.42 9.74
C GLU A 72 -1.17 -5.03 9.96
N GLU A 73 -0.93 -4.68 11.22
CA GLU A 73 -0.26 -3.44 11.58
C GLU A 73 1.26 -3.64 11.56
N VAL A 74 1.98 -2.69 10.96
CA VAL A 74 3.44 -2.69 10.91
C VAL A 74 3.96 -1.35 11.39
N ALA A 75 4.88 -1.38 12.35
CA ALA A 75 5.54 -0.19 12.92
C ALA A 75 4.57 0.87 13.48
N ASN A 76 3.37 0.46 13.90
CA ASN A 76 2.31 1.27 14.51
C ASN A 76 1.67 2.38 13.65
N HIS A 77 2.17 2.65 12.44
CA HIS A 77 1.68 3.73 11.57
C HIS A 77 1.29 3.26 10.16
N ARG A 78 1.33 1.94 9.92
CA ARG A 78 1.05 1.33 8.63
C ARG A 78 0.16 0.11 8.76
N LEU A 79 -0.92 0.09 7.99
CA LEU A 79 -1.81 -1.04 7.85
C LEU A 79 -1.52 -1.72 6.51
N VAL A 80 -1.23 -3.01 6.55
CA VAL A 80 -0.87 -3.81 5.40
C VAL A 80 -1.99 -4.78 5.08
N LEU A 81 -2.58 -4.64 3.89
CA LEU A 81 -3.48 -5.62 3.30
C LEU A 81 -2.65 -6.71 2.64
N GLY A 82 -2.81 -7.93 3.13
CA GLY A 82 -2.21 -9.14 2.57
C GLY A 82 -3.26 -10.12 2.06
N TRP A 83 -2.82 -11.03 1.20
CA TRP A 83 -3.53 -12.24 0.82
C TRP A 83 -2.64 -13.44 1.09
N LYS A 84 -3.07 -14.34 1.98
CA LYS A 84 -2.23 -15.42 2.50
C LYS A 84 -0.89 -14.86 3.02
N SER A 85 0.24 -15.28 2.45
CA SER A 85 1.58 -14.84 2.84
C SER A 85 2.14 -13.68 2.00
N ARG A 86 1.32 -13.03 1.16
CA ARG A 86 1.77 -11.95 0.27
C ARG A 86 1.14 -10.63 0.63
N CYS A 87 1.97 -9.62 0.88
CA CYS A 87 1.56 -8.22 0.98
C CYS A 87 1.07 -7.73 -0.39
N LEU A 88 -0.08 -7.05 -0.43
CA LEU A 88 -0.67 -6.50 -1.64
C LEU A 88 -0.64 -4.97 -1.65
N LEU A 89 -1.05 -4.35 -0.54
CA LEU A 89 -1.16 -2.90 -0.43
C LEU A 89 -0.89 -2.47 1.01
N SER A 90 -0.31 -1.28 1.17
CA SER A 90 -0.13 -0.65 2.48
C SER A 90 -0.77 0.73 2.51
N ALA A 91 -1.42 1.07 3.62
CA ALA A 91 -1.86 2.42 3.95
C ALA A 91 -1.08 2.92 5.17
N SER A 92 -0.63 4.17 5.17
CA SER A 92 0.15 4.77 6.26
C SER A 92 -0.27 6.21 6.49
N ILE A 93 -0.19 6.68 7.74
CA ILE A 93 -0.59 8.03 8.13
C ILE A 93 0.66 8.84 8.47
N TRP A 94 0.70 10.08 7.98
CA TRP A 94 1.84 10.98 8.14
C TRP A 94 1.35 12.37 8.51
N MET A 95 2.10 13.03 9.40
CA MET A 95 1.92 14.43 9.77
C MET A 95 2.96 15.26 9.04
N SER A 96 2.54 16.41 8.50
CA SER A 96 3.46 17.36 7.90
C SER A 96 4.43 17.91 8.95
N PRO A 97 5.69 18.21 8.58
CA PRO A 97 6.56 18.98 9.46
C PRO A 97 5.89 20.31 9.81
N SER A 98 5.98 20.73 11.08
CA SER A 98 5.54 22.07 11.49
C SER A 98 6.56 23.11 11.03
N GLU A 99 6.19 24.40 10.84
CA GLU A 99 7.16 25.46 10.49
C GLU A 99 8.33 25.53 11.49
N SER A 100 8.08 25.21 12.76
CA SER A 100 9.10 25.13 13.81
C SER A 100 10.09 23.97 13.66
N ASP A 101 9.75 22.91 12.91
CA ASP A 101 10.61 21.75 12.66
C ASP A 101 11.57 21.97 11.46
N VAL A 102 11.36 23.00 10.63
CA VAL A 102 12.14 23.25 9.40
C VAL A 102 13.34 24.18 9.63
N ILE A 103 13.41 24.84 10.80
CA ILE A 103 14.40 25.89 11.12
C ILE A 103 15.61 25.35 11.92
N ASN A 104 15.63 24.07 12.30
CA ASN A 104 16.75 23.44 13.01
C ASN A 104 17.50 22.42 12.15
#